data_AF-A0ABD3SFS6-F1
#
_entry.id   AF-A0ABD3SFS6-F1
#
_cell.length_a   1.000
_cell.length_b   1.000
_cell.length_c   1.000
_cell.angle_alpha   90.00
_cell.angle_beta   90.00
_cell.angle_gamma   90.00
#
_symmetry.space_group_name_H-M   'P 1'
#
loop_
_entity.id
_entity.type
_entity.pdbx_description
1 polymer ?
#
loop_
_entity_poly.entity_id
_entity_poly.type
_entity_poly.pdbx_seq_one_letter_code
_entity_poly.pdbx_strand_id
1 'polypeptide(L)'
;MKFPAAIVALSSQIAQGRHLQTAADTVASTKIYTPFECNLWLELVVNTFDIDASGGLNSDEYFAILSTLGPTTPATSYATLDFNAKLSFSLMACSCVGYGLGEDCCAGADAEIPISASSSTSNDPEVVDAYMTNVCNALASMLVGGAAPSSVGIATEPTVTIDVAVPSASSVVPPATTAPTNGPTHSPSVSFRLRLYWEQGYYWQEDWREMFWCMECDECQENDSIYINWCSDSVRQQFTNVGYTIRPSSDPSLCFTTTGTHTEDRPIRLWPCSGSSEQRFMGFLASERFELHPLGDASLCLSQMHHPKEDERIFPNNCTTTRGDTTNYWITF
;
A
#
# COMPACT_ATOMS: atom_id res chain seq x y z
N MET A 1 34.99 -29.30 -19.74
CA MET A 1 34.00 -29.24 -18.64
C MET A 1 32.64 -29.58 -19.24
N LYS A 2 31.98 -30.63 -18.73
CA LYS A 2 30.69 -31.12 -19.25
C LYS A 2 29.58 -30.53 -18.39
N PHE A 3 28.70 -29.72 -18.97
CA PHE A 3 27.47 -29.28 -18.32
C PHE A 3 26.48 -30.46 -18.26
N PRO A 4 25.77 -30.68 -17.15
CA PRO A 4 24.82 -31.78 -17.04
C PRO A 4 23.54 -31.46 -17.83
N ALA A 5 23.13 -32.43 -18.67
CA ALA A 5 21.93 -32.42 -19.51
C ALA A 5 20.58 -32.35 -18.77
N ALA A 6 20.59 -32.09 -17.46
CA ALA A 6 19.39 -32.04 -16.61
C ALA A 6 18.65 -30.69 -16.71
N ILE A 7 19.33 -29.59 -17.08
CA ILE A 7 18.72 -28.26 -17.15
C ILE A 7 17.89 -28.08 -18.45
N VAL A 8 18.24 -28.79 -19.53
CA VAL A 8 17.50 -28.76 -20.81
C VAL A 8 16.20 -29.58 -20.74
N ALA A 9 16.08 -30.51 -19.78
CA ALA A 9 14.88 -31.33 -19.63
C ALA A 9 13.74 -30.61 -18.89
N LEU A 10 14.04 -29.63 -18.02
CA LEU A 10 13.00 -28.83 -17.35
C LEU A 10 12.42 -27.73 -18.25
N SER A 11 13.22 -27.10 -19.13
CA SER A 11 12.72 -26.10 -20.07
C SER A 11 11.77 -26.71 -21.13
N SER A 12 12.01 -27.96 -21.53
CA SER A 12 11.12 -28.69 -22.44
C SER A 12 9.76 -29.06 -21.82
N GLN A 13 9.67 -29.26 -20.50
CA GLN A 13 8.40 -29.60 -19.84
C GLN A 13 7.51 -28.37 -19.62
N ILE A 14 8.10 -27.19 -19.41
CA ILE A 14 7.38 -25.92 -19.34
C ILE A 14 6.81 -25.54 -20.72
N ALA A 15 7.56 -25.76 -21.80
CA ALA A 15 7.09 -25.50 -23.16
C ALA A 15 6.02 -26.49 -23.66
N GLN A 16 6.04 -27.75 -23.22
CA GLN A 16 5.03 -28.76 -23.59
C GLN A 16 3.76 -28.72 -22.73
N GLY A 17 3.80 -28.05 -21.57
CA GLY A 17 2.60 -27.74 -20.77
C GLY A 17 1.66 -26.71 -21.41
N ARG A 18 2.12 -25.95 -22.41
CA ARG A 18 1.34 -24.88 -23.09
C ARG A 18 0.05 -25.35 -23.77
N HIS A 19 -0.09 -26.64 -24.08
CA HIS A 19 -1.26 -27.13 -24.83
C HIS A 19 -2.39 -27.73 -23.99
N LEU A 20 -2.17 -27.98 -22.69
CA LEU A 20 -3.20 -28.53 -21.80
C LEU A 20 -3.72 -27.53 -20.77
N GLN A 21 -3.26 -26.28 -20.81
CA GLN A 21 -3.64 -25.23 -19.86
C GLN A 21 -4.50 -24.14 -20.50
N THR A 22 -5.24 -24.47 -21.55
CA THR A 22 -6.40 -23.68 -21.97
C THR A 22 -7.61 -24.14 -21.16
N ALA A 23 -8.09 -23.28 -20.25
CA ALA A 23 -9.35 -23.39 -19.50
C ALA A 23 -9.38 -24.23 -18.20
N ALA A 24 -8.25 -24.58 -17.59
CA ALA A 24 -8.23 -25.17 -16.25
C ALA A 24 -8.14 -24.06 -15.18
N ASP A 25 -9.29 -23.75 -14.59
CA ASP A 25 -9.52 -23.02 -13.34
C ASP A 25 -8.67 -21.76 -13.13
N THR A 26 -9.18 -20.65 -13.67
CA THR A 26 -9.02 -19.34 -13.04
C THR A 26 -9.71 -19.42 -11.67
N VAL A 27 -9.06 -20.05 -10.69
CA VAL A 27 -9.40 -19.81 -9.29
C VAL A 27 -9.20 -18.32 -9.13
N ALA A 28 -10.32 -17.59 -9.10
CA ALA A 28 -10.31 -16.15 -8.93
C ALA A 28 -9.58 -15.88 -7.62
N SER A 29 -8.29 -15.53 -7.74
CA SER A 29 -7.47 -15.19 -6.60
C SER A 29 -8.21 -14.08 -5.89
N THR A 30 -8.66 -14.34 -4.67
CA THR A 30 -9.43 -13.37 -3.90
C THR A 30 -8.46 -12.22 -3.63
N LYS A 31 -8.70 -11.06 -4.26
CA LYS A 31 -7.88 -9.88 -4.04
C LYS A 31 -7.94 -9.55 -2.55
N ILE A 32 -6.83 -9.75 -1.83
CA ILE A 32 -6.70 -9.37 -0.41
C ILE A 32 -6.37 -7.88 -0.24
N TYR A 33 -6.49 -7.13 -1.32
CA TYR A 33 -6.11 -5.74 -1.45
C TYR A 33 -7.09 -5.04 -2.41
N THR A 34 -7.20 -3.74 -2.27
CA THR A 34 -7.92 -2.85 -3.19
C THR A 34 -7.01 -2.47 -4.36
N PRO A 35 -7.52 -2.24 -5.59
CA PRO A 35 -6.69 -1.77 -6.71
C PRO A 35 -5.82 -0.55 -6.37
N PHE A 36 -6.29 0.26 -5.42
CA PHE A 36 -5.55 1.37 -4.87
C PHE A 36 -4.32 0.94 -4.07
N GLU A 37 -4.47 0.10 -3.03
CA GLU A 37 -3.36 -0.46 -2.21
C GLU A 37 -2.26 -1.07 -3.08
N CYS A 38 -2.65 -1.83 -4.09
CA CYS A 38 -1.74 -2.39 -5.09
C CYS A 38 -0.90 -1.33 -5.79
N ASN A 39 -1.53 -0.29 -6.36
CA ASN A 39 -0.80 0.78 -7.04
C ASN A 39 0.20 1.48 -6.12
N LEU A 40 -0.05 1.54 -4.82
CA LEU A 40 0.81 2.23 -3.86
C LEU A 40 1.99 1.40 -3.44
N TRP A 41 1.76 0.10 -3.26
CA TRP A 41 2.87 -0.82 -3.06
C TRP A 41 3.76 -0.81 -4.29
N LEU A 42 3.19 -0.79 -5.49
CA LEU A 42 3.95 -0.67 -6.73
C LEU A 42 4.69 0.67 -6.83
N GLU A 43 4.06 1.82 -6.55
CA GLU A 43 4.72 3.13 -6.56
C GLU A 43 5.84 3.21 -5.52
N LEU A 44 5.60 2.71 -4.31
CA LEU A 44 6.62 2.62 -3.27
C LEU A 44 7.77 1.75 -3.74
N VAL A 45 7.46 0.59 -4.34
CA VAL A 45 8.45 -0.38 -4.82
C VAL A 45 9.28 0.21 -5.95
N VAL A 46 8.65 0.77 -6.99
CA VAL A 46 9.32 1.44 -8.12
C VAL A 46 10.19 2.59 -7.61
N ASN A 47 9.63 3.52 -6.85
CA ASN A 47 10.36 4.74 -6.48
C ASN A 47 11.49 4.51 -5.47
N THR A 48 11.43 3.40 -4.71
CA THR A 48 12.40 3.13 -3.64
C THR A 48 13.43 2.08 -4.03
N PHE A 49 13.03 1.07 -4.81
CA PHE A 49 13.83 -0.13 -5.02
C PHE A 49 14.18 -0.41 -6.49
N ASP A 50 13.46 0.14 -7.48
CA ASP A 50 13.86 0.06 -8.90
C ASP A 50 14.93 1.13 -9.18
N ILE A 51 16.18 0.80 -8.82
CA ILE A 51 17.31 1.74 -8.83
C ILE A 51 17.76 2.01 -10.27
N ASP A 52 17.63 1.02 -11.14
CA ASP A 52 18.02 1.13 -12.54
C ASP A 52 16.90 1.66 -13.47
N ALA A 53 15.70 1.88 -12.92
CA ALA A 53 14.51 2.33 -13.64
C ALA A 53 14.16 1.42 -14.82
N SER A 54 14.41 0.11 -14.67
CA SER A 54 14.06 -0.93 -15.62
C SER A 54 12.54 -1.11 -15.75
N GLY A 55 11.78 -0.68 -14.74
CA GLY A 55 10.35 -1.01 -14.60
C GLY A 55 10.12 -2.45 -14.15
N GLY A 56 11.17 -3.10 -13.63
CA GLY A 56 11.21 -4.43 -13.05
C GLY A 56 11.87 -4.42 -11.68
N LEU A 57 11.92 -5.58 -11.02
CA LEU A 57 12.75 -5.81 -9.84
C LEU A 57 13.73 -6.93 -10.14
N ASN A 58 15.02 -6.61 -10.18
CA ASN A 58 16.06 -7.63 -10.22
C ASN A 58 16.23 -8.29 -8.84
N SER A 59 17.10 -9.29 -8.76
CA SER A 59 17.28 -10.08 -7.54
C SER A 59 17.82 -9.28 -6.35
N ASP A 60 18.65 -8.26 -6.60
CA ASP A 60 19.23 -7.43 -5.53
C ASP A 60 18.21 -6.42 -4.99
N GLU A 61 17.38 -5.85 -5.87
CA GLU A 61 16.27 -4.96 -5.50
C GLU A 61 15.20 -5.71 -4.72
N TYR A 62 14.86 -6.93 -5.12
CA TYR A 62 13.98 -7.80 -4.34
C TYR A 62 14.54 -8.09 -2.93
N PHE A 63 15.85 -8.33 -2.81
CA PHE A 63 16.50 -8.48 -1.51
C PHE A 63 16.43 -7.20 -0.67
N ALA A 64 16.58 -6.03 -1.29
CA ALA A 64 16.44 -4.74 -0.60
C ALA A 64 15.02 -4.53 -0.05
N ILE A 65 13.99 -4.92 -0.80
CA ILE A 65 12.60 -4.92 -0.32
C ILE A 65 12.46 -5.79 0.92
N LEU A 66 12.87 -7.06 0.83
CA LEU A 66 12.76 -8.00 1.95
C LEU A 66 13.50 -7.51 3.21
N SER A 67 14.68 -6.90 3.02
CA SER A 67 15.51 -6.39 4.12
C SER A 67 14.90 -5.17 4.81
N THR A 68 14.12 -4.37 4.09
CA THR A 68 13.39 -3.23 4.64
C THR A 68 12.12 -3.67 5.39
N LEU A 69 11.42 -4.69 4.89
CA LEU A 69 10.08 -5.06 5.37
C LEU A 69 10.06 -6.01 6.58
N GLY A 70 11.18 -6.65 6.94
CA GLY A 70 11.19 -7.51 8.12
C GLY A 70 12.54 -8.17 8.38
N PRO A 71 12.63 -9.00 9.44
CA PRO A 71 13.84 -9.74 9.74
C PRO A 71 14.02 -10.81 8.66
N THR A 72 14.75 -10.46 7.60
CA THR A 72 15.46 -11.47 6.86
C THR A 72 16.32 -12.20 7.88
N THR A 73 16.17 -13.52 8.00
CA THR A 73 17.25 -14.36 8.55
C THR A 73 18.58 -13.83 7.99
N PRO A 74 19.71 -13.83 8.72
CA PRO A 74 20.88 -12.93 8.56
C PRO A 74 21.57 -13.01 7.19
N ALA A 75 20.84 -12.61 6.15
CA ALA A 75 21.17 -12.63 4.76
C ALA A 75 21.68 -11.25 4.44
N THR A 76 22.82 -11.19 3.78
CA THR A 76 23.49 -9.94 3.39
C THR A 76 23.35 -9.67 1.90
N SER A 77 22.75 -10.60 1.16
CA SER A 77 22.47 -10.50 -0.26
C SER A 77 21.41 -11.51 -0.68
N TYR A 78 20.87 -11.35 -1.90
CA TYR A 78 19.98 -12.33 -2.52
C TYR A 78 20.56 -13.75 -2.50
N ALA A 79 21.86 -13.90 -2.77
CA ALA A 79 22.55 -15.20 -2.78
C ALA A 79 22.49 -15.94 -1.43
N THR A 80 22.31 -15.21 -0.33
CA THR A 80 22.24 -15.76 1.04
C THR A 80 20.81 -15.91 1.58
N LEU A 81 19.80 -15.47 0.83
CA LEU A 81 18.40 -15.70 1.19
C LEU A 81 18.09 -17.20 1.31
N ASP A 82 17.12 -17.51 2.17
CA ASP A 82 16.59 -18.87 2.28
C ASP A 82 15.90 -19.32 0.98
N PHE A 83 15.70 -20.62 0.88
CA PHE A 83 15.13 -21.24 -0.32
C PHE A 83 13.74 -20.68 -0.68
N ASN A 84 12.90 -20.37 0.31
CA ASN A 84 11.53 -19.93 0.04
C ASN A 84 11.53 -18.52 -0.55
N ALA A 85 12.35 -17.60 -0.04
CA ALA A 85 12.46 -16.25 -0.60
C ALA A 85 12.96 -16.27 -2.07
N LYS A 86 13.97 -17.09 -2.37
CA LYS A 86 14.46 -17.28 -3.76
C LYS A 86 13.42 -17.90 -4.67
N LEU A 87 12.67 -18.87 -4.14
CA LEU A 87 11.58 -19.51 -4.88
C LEU A 87 10.45 -18.51 -5.18
N SER A 88 10.06 -17.67 -4.21
CA SER A 88 9.07 -16.61 -4.41
C SER A 88 9.49 -15.62 -5.49
N PHE A 89 10.74 -15.14 -5.45
CA PHE A 89 11.30 -14.30 -6.51
C PHE A 89 11.20 -14.98 -7.87
N SER A 90 11.70 -16.22 -7.94
CA SER A 90 11.73 -16.98 -9.20
C SER A 90 10.32 -17.19 -9.74
N LEU A 91 9.33 -17.53 -8.91
CA LEU A 91 7.94 -17.71 -9.32
C LEU A 91 7.34 -16.41 -9.86
N MET A 92 7.56 -15.27 -9.20
CA MET A 92 7.07 -13.98 -9.66
C MET A 92 7.74 -13.55 -10.97
N ALA A 93 9.07 -13.64 -11.04
CA ALA A 93 9.83 -13.35 -12.24
C ALA A 93 9.39 -14.26 -13.39
N CYS A 94 9.21 -15.57 -13.16
CA CYS A 94 8.78 -16.53 -14.18
C CYS A 94 7.32 -16.37 -14.63
N SER A 95 6.47 -15.74 -13.81
CA SER A 95 5.05 -15.62 -14.15
C SER A 95 4.83 -14.82 -15.45
N CYS A 96 5.76 -13.92 -15.79
CA CYS A 96 5.84 -13.20 -17.06
C CYS A 96 5.70 -14.12 -18.30
N VAL A 97 6.26 -15.34 -18.26
CA VAL A 97 6.26 -16.28 -19.40
C VAL A 97 4.85 -16.78 -19.69
N GLY A 98 4.08 -17.03 -18.62
CA GLY A 98 2.68 -17.44 -18.71
C GLY A 98 1.79 -16.35 -19.32
N TYR A 99 2.20 -15.09 -19.18
CA TYR A 99 1.50 -13.92 -19.68
C TYR A 99 2.05 -13.40 -21.03
N GLY A 100 2.98 -14.13 -21.66
CA GLY A 100 3.50 -13.78 -22.99
C GLY A 100 4.48 -12.60 -22.99
N LEU A 101 5.16 -12.33 -21.88
CA LEU A 101 6.11 -11.22 -21.72
C LEU A 101 7.55 -11.54 -22.19
N GLY A 102 7.75 -12.70 -22.82
CA GLY A 102 9.07 -13.21 -23.25
C GLY A 102 9.54 -14.40 -22.43
N GLU A 103 10.59 -15.09 -22.90
CA GLU A 103 11.22 -16.20 -22.17
C GLU A 103 12.37 -15.72 -21.27
N ASP A 104 12.91 -14.53 -21.54
CA ASP A 104 14.13 -14.04 -20.88
C ASP A 104 13.89 -13.48 -19.47
N CYS A 105 12.67 -13.09 -19.14
CA CYS A 105 12.31 -12.55 -17.82
C CYS A 105 12.43 -13.57 -16.67
N CYS A 106 12.66 -14.85 -16.98
CA CYS A 106 12.77 -15.93 -15.99
C CYS A 106 14.19 -16.48 -15.81
N ALA A 107 15.17 -16.02 -16.60
CA ALA A 107 16.47 -16.69 -16.67
C ALA A 107 17.65 -15.72 -16.64
N GLY A 108 18.72 -16.17 -15.99
CA GLY A 108 20.01 -15.47 -16.02
C GLY A 108 20.04 -14.26 -15.08
N ALA A 109 20.93 -13.32 -15.41
CA ALA A 109 21.11 -12.09 -14.66
C ALA A 109 19.98 -11.08 -14.91
N ASP A 110 19.22 -11.27 -16.00
CA ASP A 110 18.16 -10.37 -16.46
C ASP A 110 16.76 -10.81 -15.96
N ALA A 111 16.73 -11.76 -15.01
CA ALA A 111 15.47 -12.18 -14.39
C ALA A 111 14.94 -11.04 -13.51
N GLU A 112 13.75 -10.55 -13.84
CA GLU A 112 13.12 -9.42 -13.17
C GLU A 112 11.64 -9.70 -12.91
N ILE A 113 11.10 -9.12 -11.84
CA ILE A 113 9.65 -9.06 -11.60
C ILE A 113 9.13 -7.77 -12.23
N PRO A 114 8.46 -7.80 -13.39
CA PRO A 114 7.87 -6.58 -13.95
C PRO A 114 6.86 -5.97 -12.97
N ILE A 115 7.06 -4.71 -12.60
CA ILE A 115 6.18 -3.98 -11.65
C ILE A 115 5.45 -2.82 -12.33
N SER A 116 5.89 -2.44 -13.54
CA SER A 116 5.23 -1.43 -14.34
C SER A 116 4.42 -2.07 -15.49
N ALA A 117 3.23 -1.53 -15.78
CA ALA A 117 2.49 -1.97 -16.96
C ALA A 117 3.24 -1.67 -18.27
N SER A 118 4.18 -0.72 -18.25
CA SER A 118 5.04 -0.36 -19.38
C SER A 118 6.10 -1.40 -19.71
N SER A 119 6.52 -2.25 -18.76
CA SER A 119 7.47 -3.33 -19.03
C SER A 119 6.80 -4.58 -19.63
N SER A 120 5.46 -4.61 -19.71
CA SER A 120 4.73 -5.67 -20.38
C SER A 120 4.74 -5.50 -21.90
N THR A 121 5.25 -6.52 -22.61
CA THR A 121 5.08 -6.64 -24.08
C THR A 121 3.70 -7.15 -24.49
N SER A 122 2.86 -7.59 -23.54
CA SER A 122 1.50 -8.02 -23.84
C SER A 122 0.58 -6.81 -24.03
N ASN A 123 -0.15 -6.80 -25.14
CA ASN A 123 -1.21 -5.83 -25.43
C ASN A 123 -2.59 -6.27 -24.89
N ASP A 124 -2.66 -7.44 -24.23
CA ASP A 124 -3.91 -7.96 -23.68
C ASP A 124 -4.13 -7.44 -22.25
N PRO A 125 -5.11 -6.55 -22.00
CA PRO A 125 -5.34 -5.96 -20.69
C PRO A 125 -5.78 -6.98 -19.63
N GLU A 126 -6.41 -8.10 -20.01
CA GLU A 126 -6.84 -9.14 -19.06
C GLU A 126 -5.64 -9.91 -18.51
N VAL A 127 -4.68 -10.20 -19.39
CA VAL A 127 -3.38 -10.80 -19.06
C VAL A 127 -2.60 -9.89 -18.11
N VAL A 128 -2.55 -8.59 -18.40
CA VAL A 128 -1.89 -7.61 -17.53
C VAL A 128 -2.58 -7.50 -16.17
N ASP A 129 -3.91 -7.42 -16.09
CA ASP A 129 -4.63 -7.35 -14.81
C ASP A 129 -4.41 -8.61 -13.95
N ALA A 130 -4.43 -9.79 -14.57
CA ALA A 130 -4.18 -11.04 -13.87
C ALA A 130 -2.75 -11.12 -13.32
N TYR A 131 -1.76 -10.70 -14.11
CA TYR A 131 -0.36 -10.61 -13.67
C TYR A 131 -0.20 -9.64 -12.51
N MET A 132 -0.67 -8.40 -12.66
CA MET A 132 -0.61 -7.38 -11.62
C MET A 132 -1.35 -7.83 -10.36
N THR A 133 -2.39 -8.64 -10.52
CA THR A 133 -3.10 -9.22 -9.38
C THR A 133 -2.24 -10.17 -8.56
N ASN A 134 -1.42 -10.99 -9.22
CA ASN A 134 -0.49 -11.88 -8.53
C ASN A 134 0.64 -11.12 -7.86
N VAL A 135 1.23 -10.13 -8.55
CA VAL A 135 2.26 -9.25 -7.97
C VAL A 135 1.74 -8.57 -6.71
N CYS A 136 0.55 -7.99 -6.76
CA CYS A 136 -0.01 -7.27 -5.62
C CYS A 136 -0.46 -8.17 -4.47
N ASN A 137 -0.92 -9.40 -4.74
CA ASN A 137 -1.13 -10.38 -3.67
C ASN A 137 0.19 -10.75 -2.97
N ALA A 138 1.28 -10.88 -3.73
CA ALA A 138 2.60 -11.16 -3.17
C ALA A 138 3.09 -9.98 -2.32
N LEU A 139 2.99 -8.74 -2.82
CA LEU A 139 3.33 -7.53 -2.07
C LEU A 139 2.47 -7.36 -0.81
N ALA A 140 1.16 -7.59 -0.90
CA ALA A 140 0.26 -7.59 0.26
C ALA A 140 0.75 -8.55 1.35
N SER A 141 1.11 -9.78 0.96
CA SER A 141 1.58 -10.78 1.91
C SER A 141 2.88 -10.37 2.60
N MET A 142 3.76 -9.63 1.91
CA MET A 142 5.03 -9.14 2.46
C MET A 142 4.82 -7.91 3.36
N LEU A 143 3.94 -6.99 2.97
CA LEU A 143 3.74 -5.69 3.62
C LEU A 143 2.77 -5.74 4.81
N VAL A 144 1.73 -6.57 4.70
CA VAL A 144 0.69 -6.71 5.73
C VAL A 144 1.00 -7.89 6.67
N GLY A 145 1.77 -8.87 6.20
CA GLY A 145 2.11 -10.10 6.91
C GLY A 145 3.36 -10.00 7.76
N GLY A 146 3.30 -9.29 8.90
CA GLY A 146 4.32 -9.35 9.96
C GLY A 146 4.46 -10.72 10.66
N ALA A 147 3.84 -11.77 10.15
CA ALA A 147 3.96 -13.13 10.64
C ALA A 147 4.07 -14.09 9.46
N ALA A 148 5.24 -14.75 9.33
CA ALA A 148 5.44 -15.79 8.34
C ALA A 148 4.32 -16.85 8.44
N PRO A 149 3.68 -17.24 7.33
CA PRO A 149 2.77 -18.37 7.34
C PRO A 149 3.58 -19.60 7.78
N SER A 150 3.29 -20.10 8.98
CA SER A 150 3.87 -21.34 9.47
C SER A 150 3.58 -22.43 8.44
N SER A 151 4.63 -23.14 8.02
CA SER A 151 4.60 -24.19 7.00
C SER A 151 3.38 -25.10 7.15
N VAL A 152 2.40 -24.94 6.26
CA VAL A 152 1.29 -25.89 6.14
C VAL A 152 1.88 -27.18 5.58
N GLY A 153 1.88 -28.23 6.40
CA GLY A 153 2.28 -29.57 5.97
C GLY A 153 1.40 -30.01 4.80
N ILE A 154 2.04 -30.40 3.70
CA ILE A 154 1.39 -30.95 2.51
C ILE A 154 0.70 -32.26 2.92
N ALA A 155 -0.62 -32.22 3.05
CA ALA A 155 -1.46 -33.40 3.19
C ALA A 155 -1.83 -33.95 1.81
N THR A 156 -1.69 -35.26 1.66
CA THR A 156 -1.92 -36.06 0.45
C THR A 156 -3.36 -35.95 -0.09
N GLU A 157 -3.46 -36.02 -1.42
CA GLU A 157 -4.64 -36.00 -2.31
C GLU A 157 -5.94 -36.62 -1.76
N PRO A 158 -7.11 -36.02 -2.09
CA PRO A 158 -8.36 -36.75 -2.20
C PRO A 158 -8.70 -37.07 -3.66
N THR A 159 -9.04 -38.35 -3.89
CA THR A 159 -9.65 -38.88 -5.11
C THR A 159 -10.99 -38.20 -5.41
N VAL A 160 -11.13 -37.64 -6.61
CA VAL A 160 -12.38 -37.04 -7.11
C VAL A 160 -13.25 -38.10 -7.79
N THR A 161 -14.49 -38.26 -7.31
CA THR A 161 -15.58 -38.94 -8.03
C THR A 161 -16.62 -37.91 -8.46
N ILE A 162 -16.90 -37.86 -9.77
CA ILE A 162 -17.87 -36.96 -10.40
C ILE A 162 -19.19 -37.72 -10.57
N ASP A 163 -20.26 -37.20 -9.97
CA ASP A 163 -21.64 -37.62 -10.27
C ASP A 163 -22.39 -36.49 -10.98
N VAL A 164 -22.96 -36.84 -12.13
CA VAL A 164 -23.74 -35.98 -13.03
C VAL A 164 -25.21 -36.03 -12.61
N ALA A 165 -25.82 -34.88 -12.29
CA ALA A 165 -27.26 -34.77 -12.16
C ALA A 165 -27.78 -33.46 -12.79
N VAL A 166 -28.67 -33.64 -13.78
CA VAL A 166 -29.56 -32.63 -14.39
C VAL A 166 -30.92 -32.76 -13.69
N PRO A 167 -31.61 -31.67 -13.30
CA PRO A 167 -32.87 -31.37 -14.00
C PRO A 167 -33.36 -29.90 -14.02
N SER A 168 -34.14 -29.65 -15.09
CA SER A 168 -35.41 -28.90 -15.19
C SER A 168 -35.53 -27.43 -14.81
N ALA A 169 -35.93 -26.69 -15.85
CA ALA A 169 -36.47 -25.34 -15.84
C ALA A 169 -37.75 -25.20 -15.02
N SER A 170 -37.91 -24.05 -14.36
CA SER A 170 -39.20 -23.46 -14.02
C SER A 170 -39.13 -21.94 -14.09
N SER A 171 -40.14 -21.41 -14.77
CA SER A 171 -40.40 -19.99 -15.03
C SER A 171 -41.16 -19.38 -13.86
N VAL A 172 -40.68 -18.24 -13.33
CA VAL A 172 -41.42 -17.41 -12.37
C VAL A 172 -41.21 -15.92 -12.64
N VAL A 173 -42.32 -15.30 -13.07
CA VAL A 173 -42.86 -13.94 -12.86
C VAL A 173 -41.97 -12.86 -12.19
N PRO A 174 -41.93 -11.62 -12.73
CA PRO A 174 -41.19 -10.50 -12.15
C PRO A 174 -41.98 -9.72 -11.08
N PRO A 175 -41.35 -9.31 -9.96
CA PRO A 175 -41.88 -8.25 -9.12
C PRO A 175 -40.92 -7.05 -8.96
N ALA A 176 -41.54 -5.87 -9.05
CA ALA A 176 -41.28 -4.62 -8.34
C ALA A 176 -39.86 -4.02 -8.27
N THR A 177 -39.79 -2.80 -8.81
CA THR A 177 -38.83 -1.71 -8.61
C THR A 177 -38.02 -1.78 -7.32
N THR A 178 -36.72 -2.02 -7.47
CA THR A 178 -35.70 -1.97 -6.42
C THR A 178 -35.43 -0.53 -5.98
N ALA A 179 -35.71 -0.25 -4.71
CA ALA A 179 -35.21 0.90 -3.96
C ALA A 179 -33.66 0.89 -3.93
N PRO A 180 -32.98 2.04 -3.71
CA PRO A 180 -31.53 2.14 -3.79
C PRO A 180 -30.84 1.16 -2.83
N THR A 181 -30.02 0.29 -3.40
CA THR A 181 -29.17 -0.69 -2.71
C THR A 181 -28.24 0.04 -1.76
N ASN A 182 -28.38 -0.24 -0.46
CA ASN A 182 -27.43 0.19 0.56
C ASN A 182 -26.03 -0.26 0.13
N GLY A 183 -25.14 0.72 -0.12
CA GLY A 183 -23.74 0.48 -0.44
C GLY A 183 -23.03 -0.32 0.67
N PRO A 184 -21.82 -0.83 0.38
CA PRO A 184 -21.07 -1.65 1.32
C PRO A 184 -20.95 -0.94 2.67
N THR A 185 -21.52 -1.55 3.69
CA THR A 185 -21.41 -1.14 5.09
C THR A 185 -19.94 -1.28 5.48
N HIS A 186 -19.18 -0.20 5.35
CA HIS A 186 -17.79 -0.17 5.78
C HIS A 186 -17.74 -0.47 7.28
N SER A 187 -16.87 -1.41 7.67
CA SER A 187 -16.56 -1.64 9.08
C SER A 187 -16.24 -0.32 9.77
N PRO A 188 -16.67 -0.13 11.03
CA PRO A 188 -16.47 1.13 11.74
C PRO A 188 -14.97 1.47 11.75
N SER A 189 -14.59 2.50 10.99
CA SER A 189 -13.24 3.04 11.03
C SER A 189 -12.99 3.52 12.46
N VAL A 190 -11.98 2.95 13.11
CA VAL A 190 -11.56 3.38 14.44
C VAL A 190 -11.14 4.84 14.36
N SER A 191 -11.75 5.71 15.18
CA SER A 191 -11.33 7.11 15.27
C SER A 191 -10.04 7.23 16.08
N PHE A 192 -9.24 8.24 15.74
CA PHE A 192 -7.99 8.58 16.42
C PHE A 192 -7.83 10.09 16.50
N ARG A 193 -6.95 10.56 17.40
CA ARG A 193 -6.48 11.96 17.43
C ARG A 193 -5.04 11.99 16.92
N LEU A 194 -4.65 13.12 16.35
CA LEU A 194 -3.26 13.36 15.94
C LEU A 194 -2.62 14.34 16.91
N ARG A 195 -1.58 13.90 17.61
CA ARG A 195 -0.84 14.72 18.57
C ARG A 195 0.55 15.00 18.03
N LEU A 196 1.04 16.24 18.16
CA LEU A 196 2.44 16.55 17.91
C LEU A 196 3.30 15.68 18.84
N TYR A 197 4.29 15.02 18.24
CA TYR A 197 5.22 14.20 19.00
C TYR A 197 6.24 15.09 19.71
N TRP A 198 6.47 14.79 20.98
CA TRP A 198 7.48 15.44 21.80
C TRP A 198 8.36 14.38 22.46
N GLU A 199 9.65 14.64 22.58
CA GLU A 199 10.57 13.82 23.36
C GLU A 199 11.53 14.66 24.21
N GLN A 200 12.11 14.02 25.21
CA GLN A 200 13.06 14.68 26.11
C GLN A 200 14.20 15.33 25.31
N GLY A 201 14.37 16.64 25.51
CA GLY A 201 15.37 17.44 24.80
C GLY A 201 14.79 18.39 23.77
N TYR A 202 13.49 18.33 23.49
CA TYR A 202 12.81 19.37 22.69
C TYR A 202 12.61 20.64 23.52
N TYR A 203 12.86 21.81 22.91
CA TYR A 203 12.73 23.12 23.54
C TYR A 203 11.72 23.98 22.77
N TRP A 204 10.48 24.02 23.25
CA TRP A 204 9.38 24.72 22.60
C TRP A 204 8.92 25.89 23.47
N GLN A 205 8.70 27.06 22.85
CA GLN A 205 8.19 28.26 23.56
C GLN A 205 8.99 28.62 24.83
N GLU A 206 10.32 28.52 24.74
CA GLU A 206 11.24 28.77 25.86
C GLU A 206 11.10 27.79 27.06
N ASP A 207 10.50 26.61 26.84
CA ASP A 207 10.28 25.59 27.85
C ASP A 207 10.74 24.21 27.36
N TRP A 208 11.21 23.37 28.29
CA TRP A 208 11.59 21.97 28.07
C TRP A 208 10.50 21.00 28.52
N ARG A 209 9.36 21.50 28.98
CA ARG A 209 8.23 20.68 29.39
C ARG A 209 7.42 20.26 28.18
N GLU A 210 7.01 18.99 28.18
CA GLU A 210 6.08 18.46 27.19
C GLU A 210 4.77 19.27 27.21
N MET A 211 4.32 19.66 26.03
CA MET A 211 3.00 20.25 25.81
C MET A 211 2.23 19.34 24.84
N PHE A 212 0.98 19.06 25.18
CA PHE A 212 0.15 18.15 24.40
C PHE A 212 -0.70 18.92 23.40
N TRP A 213 -0.15 19.10 22.20
CA TRP A 213 -0.82 19.76 21.08
C TRP A 213 -1.46 18.73 20.15
N CYS A 214 -2.76 18.83 19.92
CA CYS A 214 -3.52 17.96 19.03
C CYS A 214 -4.04 18.74 17.81
N MET A 215 -4.08 18.09 16.65
CA MET A 215 -4.77 18.63 15.49
C MET A 215 -6.26 18.77 15.79
N GLU A 216 -6.84 19.88 15.33
CA GLU A 216 -8.25 20.21 15.52
C GLU A 216 -8.80 20.93 14.28
N CYS A 217 -10.04 20.65 13.91
CA CYS A 217 -10.84 21.51 13.04
C CYS A 217 -11.76 22.40 13.87
N ASP A 218 -12.16 23.58 13.36
CA ASP A 218 -13.04 24.47 14.13
C ASP A 218 -14.45 23.87 14.26
N GLU A 219 -15.39 24.20 13.38
CA GLU A 219 -16.70 23.55 13.38
C GLU A 219 -16.69 22.24 12.58
N CYS A 220 -15.55 21.90 11.98
CA CYS A 220 -15.34 20.77 11.10
C CYS A 220 -16.29 20.80 9.89
N GLN A 221 -16.53 22.00 9.36
CA GLN A 221 -17.34 22.27 8.18
C GLN A 221 -16.45 22.40 6.93
N GLU A 222 -17.10 22.39 5.76
CA GLU A 222 -16.42 22.71 4.50
C GLU A 222 -15.70 24.06 4.61
N ASN A 223 -14.47 24.10 4.11
CA ASN A 223 -13.55 25.23 4.09
C ASN A 223 -12.92 25.61 5.45
N ASP A 224 -13.25 24.92 6.55
CA ASP A 224 -12.56 25.08 7.83
C ASP A 224 -11.09 24.69 7.71
N SER A 225 -10.23 25.40 8.44
CA SER A 225 -8.80 25.11 8.51
C SER A 225 -8.50 24.12 9.64
N ILE A 226 -7.41 23.36 9.48
CA ILE A 226 -6.85 22.53 10.54
C ILE A 226 -5.80 23.34 11.29
N TYR A 227 -5.87 23.32 12.62
CA TYR A 227 -4.92 23.97 13.52
C TYR A 227 -4.47 23.02 14.63
N ILE A 228 -3.56 23.47 15.48
CA ILE A 228 -3.21 22.78 16.73
C ILE A 228 -3.85 23.49 17.93
N ASN A 229 -4.39 22.70 18.85
CA ASN A 229 -4.91 23.17 20.13
C ASN A 229 -4.51 22.18 21.25
N TRP A 230 -4.78 22.52 22.50
CA TRP A 230 -4.59 21.63 23.64
C TRP A 230 -5.37 20.33 23.45
N CYS A 231 -4.70 19.20 23.64
CA CYS A 231 -5.34 17.90 23.55
C CYS A 231 -6.50 17.77 24.55
N SER A 232 -7.64 17.29 24.05
CA SER A 232 -8.87 17.08 24.81
C SER A 232 -9.65 15.89 24.25
N ASP A 233 -10.83 15.60 24.81
CA ASP A 233 -11.77 14.59 24.29
C ASP A 233 -12.75 15.17 23.26
N SER A 234 -12.48 16.38 22.73
CA SER A 234 -13.31 17.02 21.72
C SER A 234 -13.42 16.17 20.46
N VAL A 235 -14.64 16.04 19.93
CA VAL A 235 -14.88 15.39 18.62
C VAL A 235 -14.19 16.13 17.47
N ARG A 236 -13.85 17.41 17.65
CA ARG A 236 -13.11 18.24 16.69
C ARG A 236 -11.66 17.81 16.51
N GLN A 237 -11.12 17.05 17.46
CA GLN A 237 -9.78 16.48 17.41
C GLN A 237 -9.77 15.02 16.91
N GLN A 238 -10.95 14.45 16.66
CA GLN A 238 -11.09 13.06 16.24
C GLN A 238 -11.19 12.96 14.72
N PHE A 239 -10.38 12.07 14.17
CA PHE A 239 -10.29 11.80 12.75
C PHE A 239 -10.45 10.31 12.48
N THR A 240 -10.78 10.00 11.24
CA THR A 240 -10.71 8.66 10.67
C THR A 240 -9.77 8.70 9.47
N ASN A 241 -9.15 7.55 9.21
CA ASN A 241 -8.35 7.36 8.02
C ASN A 241 -9.12 6.42 7.09
N VAL A 242 -9.28 6.82 5.84
CA VAL A 242 -9.88 6.01 4.78
C VAL A 242 -8.93 6.06 3.58
N GLY A 243 -8.09 5.03 3.43
CA GLY A 243 -6.97 5.05 2.48
C GLY A 243 -5.94 6.11 2.88
N TYR A 244 -5.63 7.06 2.02
CA TYR A 244 -4.77 8.22 2.38
C TYR A 244 -5.54 9.49 2.71
N THR A 245 -6.84 9.39 2.83
CA THR A 245 -7.63 10.55 3.25
C THR A 245 -7.74 10.55 4.77
N ILE A 246 -7.47 11.70 5.37
CA ILE A 246 -7.76 11.97 6.78
C ILE A 246 -9.05 12.77 6.82
N ARG A 247 -10.02 12.33 7.63
CA ARG A 247 -11.37 12.87 7.65
C ARG A 247 -11.82 13.16 9.07
N PRO A 248 -12.50 14.27 9.36
CA PRO A 248 -13.12 14.48 10.66
C PRO A 248 -14.07 13.33 10.99
N SER A 249 -14.05 12.84 12.23
CA SER A 249 -15.01 11.82 12.68
C SER A 249 -16.44 12.35 12.71
N SER A 250 -16.63 13.67 12.86
CA SER A 250 -17.93 14.34 12.84
C SER A 250 -18.57 14.40 11.46
N ASP A 251 -17.77 14.48 10.40
CA ASP A 251 -18.23 14.48 9.01
C ASP A 251 -17.24 13.77 8.08
N PRO A 252 -17.38 12.44 7.90
CA PRO A 252 -16.52 11.64 7.03
C PRO A 252 -16.69 11.91 5.52
N SER A 253 -17.56 12.85 5.13
CA SER A 253 -17.68 13.31 3.72
C SER A 253 -16.64 14.39 3.38
N LEU A 254 -15.98 14.96 4.39
CA LEU A 254 -14.91 15.94 4.25
C LEU A 254 -13.54 15.28 4.38
N CYS A 255 -12.58 15.80 3.62
CA CYS A 255 -11.20 15.34 3.57
C CYS A 255 -10.26 16.51 3.85
N PHE A 256 -9.18 16.24 4.59
CA PHE A 256 -8.02 17.12 4.61
C PHE A 256 -7.59 17.39 3.17
N THR A 257 -7.34 18.65 2.83
CA THR A 257 -7.00 19.08 1.47
C THR A 257 -5.91 20.13 1.53
N THR A 258 -4.82 19.93 0.80
CA THR A 258 -3.78 20.94 0.62
C THR A 258 -4.30 22.08 -0.23
N THR A 259 -4.21 23.33 0.26
CA THR A 259 -4.56 24.53 -0.51
C THR A 259 -3.33 25.26 -1.08
N GLY A 260 -2.15 24.72 -0.83
CA GLY A 260 -0.84 25.14 -1.30
C GLY A 260 0.23 24.72 -0.31
N THR A 261 1.39 25.38 -0.35
CA THR A 261 2.60 24.95 0.38
C THR A 261 3.36 26.14 0.95
N HIS A 262 4.20 25.87 1.96
CA HIS A 262 5.21 26.76 2.57
C HIS A 262 4.69 27.99 3.32
N THR A 263 3.39 28.22 3.39
CA THR A 263 2.84 29.45 3.97
C THR A 263 1.56 29.20 4.77
N GLU A 264 1.43 29.92 5.89
CA GLU A 264 0.29 29.81 6.82
C GLU A 264 -1.05 30.32 6.23
N ASP A 265 -0.98 31.13 5.18
CA ASP A 265 -2.16 31.56 4.41
C ASP A 265 -2.73 30.43 3.52
N ARG A 266 -2.01 29.31 3.39
CA ARG A 266 -2.42 28.12 2.64
C ARG A 266 -2.50 26.88 3.54
N PRO A 267 -3.37 26.90 4.58
CA PRO A 267 -3.53 25.79 5.51
C PRO A 267 -4.13 24.56 4.83
N ILE A 268 -4.04 23.44 5.52
CA ILE A 268 -4.94 22.32 5.28
C ILE A 268 -6.35 22.78 5.56
N ARG A 269 -7.23 22.53 4.60
CA ARG A 269 -8.66 22.79 4.73
C ARG A 269 -9.45 21.52 4.58
N LEU A 270 -10.65 21.53 5.13
CA LEU A 270 -11.66 20.52 4.88
C LEU A 270 -12.40 20.83 3.58
N TRP A 271 -12.45 19.89 2.65
CA TRP A 271 -13.27 19.97 1.44
C TRP A 271 -13.99 18.64 1.20
N PRO A 272 -15.09 18.63 0.44
CA PRO A 272 -15.73 17.39 0.03
C PRO A 272 -14.71 16.41 -0.57
N CYS A 273 -14.75 15.18 -0.11
CA CYS A 273 -13.86 14.14 -0.60
C CYS A 273 -14.11 13.90 -2.09
N SER A 274 -13.14 14.26 -2.93
CA SER A 274 -13.15 14.09 -4.38
C SER A 274 -12.23 12.96 -4.85
N GLY A 275 -11.33 12.52 -3.98
CA GLY A 275 -10.29 11.54 -4.30
C GLY A 275 -9.11 12.16 -5.06
N SER A 276 -8.97 13.48 -5.11
CA SER A 276 -7.82 14.14 -5.73
C SER A 276 -6.50 13.87 -4.97
N SER A 277 -5.36 14.15 -5.60
CA SER A 277 -4.03 14.03 -5.00
C SER A 277 -3.84 14.95 -3.79
N GLU A 278 -4.43 16.14 -3.82
CA GLU A 278 -4.35 17.16 -2.77
C GLU A 278 -5.04 16.71 -1.47
N GLN A 279 -5.87 15.67 -1.53
CA GLN A 279 -6.60 15.12 -0.39
C GLN A 279 -5.96 13.86 0.19
N ARG A 280 -4.78 13.50 -0.30
CA ARG A 280 -4.10 12.25 0.04
C ARG A 280 -2.80 12.54 0.76
N PHE A 281 -2.59 11.83 1.86
CA PHE A 281 -1.42 11.94 2.71
C PHE A 281 -0.81 10.58 3.00
N MET A 282 0.49 10.44 2.82
CA MET A 282 1.26 9.25 3.15
C MET A 282 2.00 9.42 4.48
N GLY A 283 2.53 8.31 5.00
CA GLY A 283 3.32 8.28 6.23
C GLY A 283 2.52 8.05 7.51
N PHE A 284 1.19 7.98 7.46
CA PHE A 284 0.38 7.66 8.65
C PHE A 284 0.75 6.28 9.23
N LEU A 285 1.18 6.23 10.50
CA LEU A 285 1.52 5.00 11.23
C LEU A 285 0.78 4.98 12.59
N ALA A 286 -0.18 4.08 12.77
CA ALA A 286 -1.05 4.06 13.96
C ALA A 286 -0.38 3.64 15.28
N SER A 287 0.88 3.19 15.27
CA SER A 287 1.56 2.66 16.46
C SER A 287 2.90 3.33 16.78
N GLU A 288 3.35 4.26 15.95
CA GLU A 288 4.68 4.86 16.03
C GLU A 288 4.60 6.37 15.79
N ARG A 289 5.73 7.07 15.94
CA ARG A 289 5.83 8.46 15.47
C ARG A 289 6.02 8.47 13.96
N PHE A 290 5.40 9.42 13.28
CA PHE A 290 5.47 9.52 11.83
C PHE A 290 5.42 10.95 11.33
N GLU A 291 5.88 11.15 10.11
CA GLU A 291 5.66 12.38 9.35
C GLU A 291 4.46 12.17 8.42
N LEU A 292 3.59 13.17 8.29
CA LEU A 292 2.53 13.15 7.30
C LEU A 292 2.95 13.98 6.09
N HIS A 293 2.96 13.36 4.92
CA HIS A 293 3.38 14.00 3.67
C HIS A 293 2.21 14.07 2.70
N PRO A 294 2.00 15.18 1.96
CA PRO A 294 1.13 15.15 0.78
C PRO A 294 1.57 14.05 -0.19
N LEU A 295 0.62 13.32 -0.76
CA LEU A 295 0.93 12.26 -1.71
C LEU A 295 1.63 12.86 -2.95
N GLY A 296 2.78 12.30 -3.31
CA GLY A 296 3.59 12.76 -4.44
C GLY A 296 4.66 13.80 -4.10
N ASP A 297 4.74 14.28 -2.85
CA ASP A 297 5.81 15.19 -2.42
C ASP A 297 6.30 14.88 -0.99
N ALA A 298 7.23 13.93 -0.88
CA ALA A 298 7.87 13.56 0.38
C ALA A 298 8.83 14.64 0.94
N SER A 299 9.09 15.72 0.18
CA SER A 299 9.88 16.85 0.70
C SER A 299 9.06 17.78 1.59
N LEU A 300 7.73 17.62 1.58
CA LEU A 300 6.79 18.38 2.38
C LEU A 300 6.24 17.56 3.53
N CYS A 301 6.18 18.18 4.70
CA CYS A 301 5.63 17.62 5.93
C CYS A 301 4.49 18.51 6.40
N LEU A 302 3.39 17.90 6.82
CA LEU A 302 2.33 18.59 7.56
C LEU A 302 2.87 19.03 8.91
N SER A 303 2.94 20.35 9.09
CA SER A 303 3.40 20.97 10.31
C SER A 303 2.87 22.41 10.37
N GLN A 304 3.44 23.22 11.24
CA GLN A 304 3.25 24.67 11.31
C GLN A 304 4.57 25.36 10.89
N MET A 305 4.71 26.66 11.20
CA MET A 305 5.89 27.45 10.80
C MET A 305 7.05 27.39 11.80
N HIS A 306 6.79 27.17 13.08
CA HIS A 306 7.77 27.34 14.16
C HIS A 306 7.41 26.54 15.41
N HIS A 307 8.04 26.79 16.56
CA HIS A 307 7.67 26.13 17.81
C HIS A 307 6.16 26.24 18.10
N PRO A 308 5.49 25.15 18.52
CA PRO A 308 4.03 25.09 18.60
C PRO A 308 3.42 26.15 19.51
N LYS A 309 2.30 26.73 19.07
CA LYS A 309 1.40 27.56 19.88
C LYS A 309 -0.05 27.23 19.54
N GLU A 310 -0.94 27.47 20.50
CA GLU A 310 -2.38 27.37 20.30
C GLU A 310 -2.85 28.20 19.10
N ASP A 311 -3.81 27.63 18.36
CA ASP A 311 -4.48 28.19 17.17
C ASP A 311 -3.56 28.40 15.95
N GLU A 312 -2.37 27.80 15.95
CA GLU A 312 -1.51 27.77 14.75
C GLU A 312 -2.04 26.80 13.72
N ARG A 313 -2.10 27.27 12.46
CA ARG A 313 -2.59 26.46 11.35
C ARG A 313 -1.58 25.42 10.92
N ILE A 314 -2.08 24.27 10.50
CA ILE A 314 -1.30 23.22 9.88
C ILE A 314 -1.29 23.40 8.36
N PHE A 315 -0.12 23.33 7.74
CA PHE A 315 0.09 23.42 6.30
C PHE A 315 1.27 22.53 5.85
N PRO A 316 1.36 22.17 4.57
CA PRO A 316 2.55 21.49 4.04
C PRO A 316 3.74 22.45 4.03
N ASN A 317 4.81 22.10 4.73
CA ASN A 317 6.05 22.88 4.78
C ASN A 317 7.27 22.00 4.48
N ASN A 318 8.43 22.58 4.18
CA ASN A 318 9.63 21.80 3.91
C ASN A 318 10.01 20.97 5.15
N CYS A 319 10.12 19.65 4.99
CA CYS A 319 10.45 18.74 6.09
C CYS A 319 11.78 19.09 6.76
N THR A 320 12.76 19.63 6.03
CA THR A 320 14.05 20.05 6.61
C THR A 320 13.85 21.17 7.63
N THR A 321 13.01 22.15 7.31
CA THR A 321 12.69 23.26 8.21
C THR A 321 11.96 22.73 9.45
N THR A 322 10.90 21.96 9.25
CA THR A 322 10.06 21.45 10.37
C THR A 322 10.81 20.46 11.25
N ARG A 323 11.75 19.68 10.70
CA ARG A 323 12.70 18.86 11.48
C ARG A 323 13.65 19.71 12.32
N GLY A 324 14.12 20.83 11.78
CA GLY A 324 14.93 21.82 12.52
C GLY A 324 14.19 22.39 13.73
N ASP A 325 12.88 22.63 13.57
CA ASP A 325 11.99 23.09 14.64
C ASP A 325 11.45 21.94 15.51
N THR A 326 11.76 20.68 15.17
CA THR A 326 11.29 19.45 15.83
C THR A 326 9.77 19.23 15.83
N THR A 327 9.06 19.75 14.83
CA THR A 327 7.58 19.80 14.76
C THR A 327 6.99 18.98 13.61
N ASN A 328 7.82 18.17 12.96
CA ASN A 328 7.49 17.34 11.82
C ASN A 328 6.79 16.02 12.19
N TYR A 329 6.95 15.56 13.44
CA TYR A 329 6.46 14.25 13.88
C TYR A 329 5.11 14.32 14.57
N TRP A 330 4.26 13.34 14.28
CA TRP A 330 2.94 13.11 14.83
C TRP A 330 2.87 11.71 15.44
N ILE A 331 1.94 11.52 16.37
CA ILE A 331 1.50 10.21 16.86
C ILE A 331 -0.02 10.14 16.87
N THR A 332 -0.56 8.93 16.80
CA THR A 332 -1.97 8.66 17.08
C THR A 332 -2.21 8.53 18.59
N PHE A 333 -3.29 9.16 19.08
CA PHE A 333 -3.70 9.23 20.48
C PHE A 333 -5.22 9.12 20.66
#